data_AF-A0A0S8H8A4-F1
#
_entry.id   AF-A0A0S8H8A4-F1
#
_cell.length_a   1.000
_cell.length_b   1.000
_cell.length_c   1.000
_cell.angle_alpha   90.00
_cell.angle_beta   90.00
_cell.angle_gamma   90.00
#
_symmetry.space_group_name_H-M   'P 1'
#
loop_
_entity.id
_entity.type
_entity.pdbx_description
1 polymer ?
#
loop_
_entity_poly.entity_id
_entity_poly.type
_entity_poly.pdbx_seq_one_letter_code
_entity_poly.pdbx_strand_id
1 'polypeptide(L)'
;MENLENKIMKNRPEFDFHEPGEGHFDRFARKLRYNAPERRFNIPYYLKIAAVILFVSISSILTYEYIRPANRSSYQYTFGMLSPEYREVEDFFIHTINTRYDRLEDLNTGDAEQKEMILKELKEMDEVLHSLSEELKNDPNNDRLINAMIQHYQVKLEIMNAIIAQLEEIKQITSKTNKHEGKEI
;
A
#
# COMPACT_ATOMS: atom_id res chain seq x y z
N MET A 1 53.20 -51.16 22.15
CA MET A 1 53.93 -50.01 21.57
C MET A 1 53.44 -48.76 22.29
N GLU A 2 54.33 -47.98 22.90
CA GLU A 2 53.92 -46.72 23.55
C GLU A 2 53.31 -45.75 22.51
N ASN A 3 52.18 -45.14 22.86
CA ASN A 3 51.51 -44.12 22.04
C ASN A 3 52.41 -42.88 21.91
N LEU A 4 52.48 -42.29 20.72
CA LEU A 4 53.23 -41.06 20.44
C LEU A 4 52.86 -39.93 21.41
N GLU A 5 51.59 -39.85 21.79
CA GLU A 5 51.08 -38.88 22.77
C GLU A 5 51.80 -39.00 24.12
N ASN A 6 51.96 -40.23 24.63
CA ASN A 6 52.66 -40.49 25.89
C ASN A 6 54.14 -40.09 25.81
N LYS A 7 54.78 -40.27 24.65
CA LYS A 7 56.18 -39.84 24.44
C LYS A 7 56.33 -38.33 24.43
N ILE A 8 55.41 -37.63 23.76
CA ILE A 8 55.42 -36.16 23.69
C ILE A 8 55.15 -35.57 25.07
N MET A 9 54.16 -36.10 25.81
CA MET A 9 53.83 -35.60 27.15
C MET A 9 54.95 -35.83 28.16
N LYS A 10 55.61 -37.00 28.11
CA LYS A 10 56.71 -37.33 29.04
C LYS A 10 57.94 -36.43 28.83
N ASN A 11 58.19 -36.04 27.58
CA ASN A 11 59.31 -35.17 27.21
C ASN A 11 58.86 -33.72 26.95
N ARG A 12 57.66 -33.33 27.39
CA ARG A 12 57.12 -31.97 27.18
C ARG A 12 58.09 -30.85 27.63
N PRO A 13 58.81 -30.97 28.76
CA PRO A 13 59.79 -29.96 29.13
C PRO A 13 60.87 -29.78 28.06
N GLU A 14 61.23 -30.83 27.30
CA GLU A 14 62.21 -30.77 26.21
C GLU A 14 61.74 -30.00 24.97
N PHE A 15 60.43 -29.84 24.81
CA PHE A 15 59.83 -29.20 23.63
C PHE A 15 59.41 -27.74 23.87
N ASP A 16 59.07 -27.40 25.12
CA ASP A 16 58.54 -26.08 25.49
C ASP A 16 59.65 -25.07 25.93
N PHE A 17 60.89 -25.23 25.43
CA PHE A 17 62.03 -24.39 25.84
C PHE A 17 62.20 -23.07 25.09
N HIS A 18 61.61 -22.94 23.90
CA HIS A 18 61.83 -21.78 23.05
C HIS A 18 60.50 -21.20 22.57
N GLU A 19 60.29 -19.92 22.83
CA GLU A 19 59.23 -19.16 22.18
C GLU A 19 59.64 -18.77 20.76
N PRO A 20 58.68 -18.67 19.81
CA PRO A 20 58.97 -18.17 18.48
C PRO A 20 59.55 -16.76 18.55
N GLY A 21 60.57 -16.48 17.75
CA GLY A 21 61.14 -15.12 17.65
C GLY A 21 60.10 -14.08 17.23
N GLU A 22 60.36 -12.81 17.55
CA GLU A 22 59.44 -11.70 17.30
C GLU A 22 58.90 -11.67 15.84
N GLY A 23 57.61 -11.37 15.71
CA GLY A 23 56.91 -11.30 14.43
C GLY A 23 56.61 -12.66 13.77
N HIS A 24 56.93 -13.80 14.40
CA HIS A 24 56.54 -15.12 13.90
C HIS A 24 55.02 -15.24 13.75
N PHE A 25 54.26 -14.84 14.78
CA PHE A 25 52.80 -14.87 14.75
C PHE A 25 52.22 -13.98 13.65
N ASP A 26 52.81 -12.82 13.38
CA ASP A 26 52.37 -11.93 12.28
C ASP A 26 52.63 -12.52 10.90
N ARG A 27 53.77 -13.20 10.71
CA ARG A 27 54.07 -13.94 9.47
C ARG A 27 53.12 -15.12 9.29
N PHE A 28 52.84 -15.85 10.37
CA PHE A 28 51.90 -16.96 10.37
C PHE A 28 50.47 -16.50 10.06
N ALA A 29 49.99 -15.44 10.72
CA ALA A 29 48.67 -14.86 10.50
C ALA A 29 48.51 -14.36 9.05
N ARG A 30 49.53 -13.70 8.48
CA ARG A 30 49.52 -13.30 7.07
C ARG A 30 49.44 -14.49 6.13
N LYS A 31 50.21 -15.56 6.37
CA LYS A 31 50.17 -16.77 5.55
C LYS A 31 48.84 -17.50 5.67
N LEU A 32 48.21 -17.49 6.84
CA LEU A 32 46.87 -18.05 7.06
C LEU A 32 45.80 -17.29 6.29
N ARG A 33 45.86 -15.95 6.27
CA ARG A 33 44.93 -15.11 5.50
C ARG A 33 45.13 -15.24 3.99
N TYR A 34 46.38 -15.32 3.53
CA TYR A 34 46.69 -15.48 2.10
C TYR A 34 46.23 -16.83 1.53
N ASN A 35 46.25 -17.89 2.34
CA ASN A 35 45.80 -19.22 1.94
C ASN A 35 44.35 -19.53 2.37
N ALA A 36 43.61 -18.55 2.88
CA ALA A 36 42.21 -18.75 3.21
C ALA A 36 41.42 -18.89 1.89
N PRO A 37 40.64 -19.97 1.69
CA PRO A 37 39.83 -20.09 0.50
C PRO A 37 38.82 -18.95 0.46
N GLU A 38 38.77 -18.22 -0.66
CA GLU A 38 37.71 -17.24 -0.89
C GLU A 38 36.36 -17.98 -0.85
N ARG A 39 35.55 -17.69 0.17
CA ARG A 39 34.18 -18.20 0.25
C ARG A 39 33.33 -17.44 -0.76
N ARG A 40 33.31 -17.89 -2.01
CA ARG A 40 32.40 -17.38 -3.02
C ARG A 40 31.04 -18.04 -2.82
N PHE A 41 30.08 -17.25 -2.37
CA PHE A 41 28.68 -17.66 -2.34
C PHE A 41 28.11 -17.62 -3.75
N ASN A 42 28.00 -18.78 -4.38
CA ASN A 42 27.33 -18.92 -5.66
C ASN A 42 25.82 -18.93 -5.43
N ILE A 43 25.17 -17.78 -5.65
CA ILE A 43 23.71 -17.68 -5.58
C ILE A 43 23.12 -18.30 -6.87
N PRO A 44 22.34 -19.40 -6.78
CA PRO A 44 21.74 -20.03 -7.95
C PRO A 44 20.81 -19.07 -8.69
N TYR A 45 20.75 -19.22 -10.01
CA TYR A 45 19.99 -18.33 -10.90
C TYR A 45 18.50 -18.22 -10.50
N TYR A 46 17.89 -19.34 -10.07
CA TYR A 46 16.50 -19.37 -9.63
C TYR A 46 16.22 -18.48 -8.41
N LEU A 47 17.17 -18.29 -7.48
CA LEU A 47 16.99 -17.37 -6.35
C LEU A 47 16.96 -15.91 -6.81
N LYS A 48 17.70 -15.56 -7.87
CA LYS A 48 17.64 -14.22 -8.47
C LYS A 48 16.28 -13.97 -9.13
N ILE A 49 15.75 -14.97 -9.85
CA ILE A 49 14.41 -14.91 -10.45
C ILE A 49 13.34 -14.76 -9.36
N ALA A 50 13.41 -15.58 -8.31
CA ALA A 50 12.46 -15.52 -7.20
C ALA A 50 12.47 -14.14 -6.51
N ALA A 51 13.64 -13.54 -6.32
CA ALA A 51 13.75 -12.19 -5.78
C ALA A 51 13.09 -11.15 -6.69
N VAL A 52 13.28 -11.23 -8.01
CA VAL A 52 12.61 -10.32 -8.96
C VAL A 52 11.09 -10.48 -8.92
N ILE A 53 10.58 -11.71 -8.91
CA ILE A 53 9.13 -11.97 -8.80
C ILE A 53 8.57 -11.44 -7.47
N LEU A 54 9.30 -11.63 -6.38
CA LEU A 54 8.94 -11.08 -5.07
C LEU A 54 8.88 -9.55 -5.11
N PHE A 55 9.89 -8.88 -5.66
CA PHE A 55 9.88 -7.43 -5.78
C PHE A 55 8.78 -6.93 -6.70
N VAL A 56 8.51 -7.60 -7.82
CA VAL A 56 7.41 -7.23 -8.73
C VAL A 56 6.05 -7.46 -8.07
N SER A 57 5.86 -8.54 -7.32
CA SER A 57 4.60 -8.80 -6.61
C SER A 57 4.36 -7.81 -5.46
N ILE A 58 5.38 -7.53 -4.65
CA ILE A 58 5.31 -6.49 -3.61
C ILE A 58 5.08 -5.13 -4.25
N SER A 59 5.85 -4.77 -5.28
CA SER A 59 5.65 -3.51 -6.01
C SER A 59 4.27 -3.43 -6.64
N SER A 60 3.74 -4.53 -7.18
CA SER A 60 2.39 -4.60 -7.73
C SER A 60 1.35 -4.36 -6.64
N ILE A 61 1.49 -4.98 -5.47
CA ILE A 61 0.61 -4.77 -4.32
C ILE A 61 0.68 -3.32 -3.82
N LEU A 62 1.88 -2.77 -3.66
CA LEU A 62 2.07 -1.38 -3.22
C LEU A 62 1.55 -0.36 -4.24
N THR A 63 1.74 -0.62 -5.54
CA THR A 63 1.24 0.26 -6.61
C THR A 63 -0.24 0.05 -6.88
N TYR A 64 -0.81 -1.12 -6.56
CA TYR A 64 -2.25 -1.39 -6.67
C TYR A 64 -3.06 -0.46 -5.75
N GLU A 65 -2.55 -0.15 -4.56
CA GLU A 65 -3.14 0.86 -3.66
C GLU A 65 -2.93 2.31 -4.15
N TYR A 66 -1.84 2.57 -4.88
CA TYR A 66 -1.49 3.92 -5.38
C TYR A 66 -2.12 4.28 -6.73
N ILE A 67 -2.42 3.28 -7.56
CA ILE A 67 -3.00 3.43 -8.91
C ILE A 67 -4.54 3.30 -8.87
N ARG A 68 -5.12 2.65 -7.84
CA ARG A 68 -6.49 3.02 -7.45
C ARG A 68 -6.48 4.50 -7.12
N PRO A 69 -7.47 5.30 -7.54
CA PRO A 69 -7.64 6.63 -6.99
C PRO A 69 -7.80 6.51 -5.48
N ALA A 70 -6.69 6.68 -4.75
CA ALA A 70 -6.63 6.81 -3.31
C ALA A 70 -7.28 8.15 -2.94
N ASN A 71 -8.61 8.18 -2.99
CA ASN A 71 -9.44 9.20 -2.37
C ASN A 71 -10.26 8.57 -1.25
N ARG A 72 -9.59 7.85 -0.37
CA ARG A 72 -10.22 7.39 0.86
C ARG A 72 -9.30 7.82 1.97
N SER A 73 -9.64 8.95 2.58
CA SER A 73 -9.10 9.45 3.84
C SER A 73 -7.59 9.71 3.83
N SER A 74 -7.18 10.83 3.23
CA SER A 74 -6.19 11.66 3.94
C SER A 74 -6.74 11.84 5.36
N TYR A 75 -5.90 11.67 6.38
CA TYR A 75 -6.24 11.99 7.77
C TYR A 75 -6.58 13.49 7.87
N GLN A 76 -7.78 13.88 7.45
CA GLN A 76 -8.34 15.20 7.62
C GLN A 76 -8.96 15.27 9.01
N TYR A 77 -8.79 16.41 9.68
CA TYR A 77 -9.43 16.67 10.95
C TYR A 77 -10.92 16.93 10.69
N THR A 78 -11.77 16.02 11.10
CA THR A 78 -13.21 16.07 10.83
C THR A 78 -14.03 16.02 12.12
N PHE A 79 -15.33 16.26 12.00
CA PHE A 79 -16.23 16.30 13.16
C PHE A 79 -16.35 14.95 13.87
N GLY A 80 -16.06 13.81 13.23
CA GLY A 80 -16.00 12.50 13.91
C GLY A 80 -14.82 12.32 14.86
N MET A 81 -13.89 13.29 14.94
CA MET A 81 -12.89 13.35 15.99
C MET A 81 -13.38 14.03 17.27
N LEU A 82 -14.51 14.75 17.22
CA LEU A 82 -15.04 15.52 18.34
C LEU A 82 -15.82 14.66 19.34
N SER A 83 -16.63 13.71 18.86
CA SER A 83 -17.38 12.78 19.72
C SER A 83 -17.63 11.42 19.05
N PRO A 84 -17.93 10.37 19.84
CA PRO A 84 -18.30 9.05 19.29
C PRO A 84 -19.56 9.09 18.42
N GLU A 85 -20.55 9.90 18.79
CA GLU A 85 -21.81 10.04 18.04
C GLU A 85 -21.57 10.67 16.68
N TYR A 86 -20.73 11.71 16.63
CA TYR A 86 -20.33 12.34 15.37
C TYR A 86 -19.54 11.39 14.47
N ARG A 87 -18.70 10.53 15.05
CA ARG A 87 -17.96 9.51 14.31
C ARG A 87 -18.89 8.53 13.61
N GLU A 88 -19.92 8.04 14.30
CA GLU A 88 -20.89 7.12 13.72
C GLU A 88 -21.60 7.73 12.50
N VAL A 89 -21.98 9.01 12.61
CA VAL A 89 -22.61 9.75 11.51
C VAL A 89 -21.65 9.93 10.33
N GLU A 90 -20.40 10.31 10.60
CA GLU A 90 -19.38 10.46 9.56
C GLU A 90 -19.07 9.13 8.86
N ASP A 91 -18.88 8.07 9.62
CA ASP A 91 -18.63 6.72 9.09
C ASP A 91 -19.77 6.26 8.19
N PHE A 92 -21.03 6.55 8.57
CA PHE A 92 -22.20 6.28 7.73
C PHE A 92 -22.11 7.00 6.37
N PHE A 93 -21.79 8.30 6.38
CA PHE A 93 -21.66 9.08 5.13
C PHE A 93 -20.51 8.57 4.27
N ILE A 94 -19.34 8.35 4.86
CA ILE A 94 -18.17 7.82 4.16
C ILE A 94 -18.53 6.47 3.53
N HIS A 95 -19.07 5.52 4.30
CA HIS A 95 -19.46 4.22 3.78
C HIS A 95 -20.48 4.32 2.63
N THR A 96 -21.48 5.19 2.77
CA THR A 96 -22.51 5.38 1.74
C THR A 96 -21.92 5.98 0.46
N ILE A 97 -21.10 7.02 0.58
CA ILE A 97 -20.38 7.61 -0.56
C ILE A 97 -19.51 6.56 -1.22
N ASN A 98 -18.83 5.72 -0.43
CA ASN A 98 -17.99 4.66 -0.96
C ASN A 98 -18.78 3.67 -1.83
N THR A 99 -19.92 3.22 -1.31
CA THR A 99 -20.84 2.33 -2.02
C THR A 99 -21.36 2.96 -3.32
N ARG A 100 -21.58 4.29 -3.34
CA ARG A 100 -22.03 5.00 -4.54
C ARG A 100 -20.93 5.12 -5.61
N TYR A 101 -19.68 5.32 -5.20
CA TYR A 101 -18.54 5.27 -6.13
C TYR A 101 -18.43 3.89 -6.77
N ASP A 102 -18.48 2.82 -5.98
CA ASP A 102 -18.41 1.45 -6.50
C ASP A 102 -19.56 1.20 -7.51
N ARG A 103 -20.77 1.70 -7.21
CA ARG A 103 -21.89 1.62 -8.15
C ARG A 103 -21.67 2.39 -9.44
N LEU A 104 -21.08 3.59 -9.39
CA LEU A 104 -20.72 4.36 -10.59
C LEU A 104 -19.63 3.66 -11.40
N GLU A 105 -18.67 2.99 -10.74
CA GLU A 105 -17.66 2.17 -11.39
C GLU A 105 -18.26 0.94 -12.09
N ASP A 106 -19.29 0.31 -11.50
CA ASP A 106 -19.99 -0.83 -12.12
C ASP A 106 -20.87 -0.44 -13.31
N LEU A 107 -21.36 0.81 -13.34
CA LEU A 107 -22.18 1.29 -14.44
C LEU A 107 -21.28 1.58 -15.65
N ASN A 108 -21.58 0.91 -16.76
CA ASN A 108 -20.97 1.17 -18.05
C ASN A 108 -21.75 2.29 -18.75
N THR A 109 -21.12 3.44 -18.90
CA THR A 109 -21.65 4.63 -19.57
C THR A 109 -21.63 4.52 -21.09
N GLY A 110 -20.95 3.52 -21.67
CA GLY A 110 -20.70 3.42 -23.11
C GLY A 110 -19.61 4.39 -23.61
N ASP A 111 -19.34 5.46 -22.85
CA ASP A 111 -18.26 6.43 -23.06
C ASP A 111 -17.37 6.52 -21.80
N ALA A 112 -16.13 6.05 -21.93
CA ALA A 112 -15.16 6.04 -20.84
C ALA A 112 -14.69 7.44 -20.44
N GLU A 113 -14.61 8.37 -21.38
CA GLU A 113 -14.14 9.75 -21.14
C GLU A 113 -15.17 10.51 -20.30
N GLN A 114 -16.45 10.36 -20.63
CA GLN A 114 -17.54 10.97 -19.86
C GLN A 114 -17.59 10.46 -18.41
N LYS A 115 -17.32 9.16 -18.20
CA LYS A 115 -17.25 8.58 -16.85
C LYS A 115 -16.06 9.12 -16.05
N GLU A 116 -14.90 9.21 -16.67
CA GLU A 116 -13.71 9.79 -16.04
C GLU A 116 -13.95 11.23 -15.62
N MET A 117 -14.59 12.04 -16.48
CA MET A 117 -14.96 13.42 -16.18
C MET A 117 -15.90 13.51 -14.98
N ILE A 118 -16.93 12.67 -14.90
CA ILE A 118 -17.86 12.62 -13.76
C ILE A 118 -17.11 12.28 -12.46
N LEU A 119 -16.26 11.26 -12.49
CA LEU A 119 -15.48 10.84 -11.32
C LEU A 119 -14.50 11.94 -10.87
N LYS A 120 -13.92 12.68 -11.81
CA LYS A 120 -13.06 13.83 -11.53
C LYS A 120 -13.83 14.95 -10.86
N GLU A 121 -15.00 15.32 -11.38
CA GLU A 121 -15.85 16.37 -10.78
C GLU A 121 -16.26 16.00 -9.34
N LEU A 122 -16.69 14.76 -9.12
CA LEU A 122 -17.06 14.26 -7.79
C LEU A 122 -15.87 14.26 -6.81
N LYS A 123 -14.64 14.15 -7.31
CA LYS A 123 -13.41 14.26 -6.52
C LYS A 123 -13.10 15.73 -6.21
N GLU A 124 -13.27 16.64 -7.15
CA GLU A 124 -13.04 18.08 -6.95
C GLU A 124 -14.00 18.66 -5.90
N MET A 125 -15.21 18.11 -5.79
CA MET A 125 -16.12 18.46 -4.69
C MET A 125 -15.52 18.25 -3.29
N ASP A 126 -14.54 17.34 -3.12
CA ASP A 126 -13.89 17.07 -1.82
C ASP A 126 -12.97 18.22 -1.36
N GLU A 127 -12.60 19.14 -2.26
CA GLU A 127 -11.81 20.32 -1.89
C GLU A 127 -12.55 21.23 -0.90
N VAL A 128 -13.88 21.33 -1.04
CA VAL A 128 -14.73 22.09 -0.11
C VAL A 128 -14.75 21.44 1.28
N LEU A 129 -14.73 20.10 1.34
CA LEU A 129 -14.66 19.40 2.61
C LEU A 129 -13.29 19.60 3.27
N HIS A 130 -12.21 19.68 2.47
CA HIS A 130 -10.88 19.95 2.97
C HIS A 130 -10.77 21.33 3.63
N SER A 131 -11.31 22.37 2.99
CA SER A 131 -11.28 23.72 3.57
C SER A 131 -12.07 23.80 4.88
N LEU A 132 -13.26 23.20 4.92
CA LEU A 132 -14.07 23.11 6.14
C LEU A 132 -13.35 22.36 7.27
N SER A 133 -12.60 21.30 6.93
CA SER A 133 -11.81 20.52 7.90
C SER A 133 -10.68 21.34 8.52
N GLU A 134 -9.98 22.16 7.72
CA GLU A 134 -8.94 23.06 8.21
C GLU A 134 -9.52 24.19 9.09
N GLU A 135 -10.69 24.72 8.74
CA GLU A 135 -11.38 25.70 9.59
C GLU A 135 -11.83 25.08 10.93
N LEU A 136 -12.39 23.87 10.89
CA LEU A 136 -12.85 23.15 12.09
C LEU A 136 -11.69 22.81 13.03
N LYS A 137 -10.51 22.52 12.48
CA LYS A 137 -9.29 22.31 13.26
C LYS A 137 -8.89 23.54 14.09
N ASN A 138 -9.13 24.74 13.54
CA ASN A 138 -8.86 26.00 14.23
C ASN A 138 -9.96 26.38 15.23
N ASP A 139 -11.20 25.96 14.97
CA ASP A 139 -12.37 26.20 15.84
C ASP A 139 -13.24 24.93 16.03
N PRO A 140 -12.82 24.00 16.92
CA PRO A 140 -13.49 22.69 17.06
C PRO A 140 -14.91 22.73 17.62
N ASN A 141 -15.32 23.83 18.25
CA ASN A 141 -16.65 23.98 18.84
C ASN A 141 -17.64 24.70 17.92
N ASN A 142 -17.30 24.82 16.64
CA ASN A 142 -18.11 25.55 15.68
C ASN A 142 -19.16 24.65 15.04
N ASP A 143 -20.34 24.59 15.65
CA ASP A 143 -21.48 23.82 15.14
C ASP A 143 -21.87 24.20 13.70
N ARG A 144 -21.59 25.43 13.26
CA ARG A 144 -21.86 25.86 11.88
C ARG A 144 -20.96 25.13 10.89
N LEU A 145 -19.69 24.91 11.23
CA LEU A 145 -18.75 24.15 10.39
C LEU A 145 -19.14 22.68 10.34
N ILE A 146 -19.52 22.09 11.48
CA ILE A 146 -20.02 20.70 11.54
C ILE A 146 -21.25 20.53 10.63
N ASN A 147 -22.24 21.43 10.76
CA ASN A 147 -23.43 21.39 9.92
C ASN A 147 -23.12 21.59 8.44
N ALA A 148 -22.16 22.45 8.09
CA ALA A 148 -21.72 22.65 6.71
C ALA A 148 -21.07 21.38 6.13
N MET A 149 -20.26 20.67 6.91
CA MET A 149 -19.67 19.39 6.50
C MET A 149 -20.74 18.30 6.30
N ILE A 150 -21.71 18.19 7.22
CA ILE A 150 -22.85 17.27 7.07
C ILE A 150 -23.66 17.61 5.81
N GLN A 151 -23.96 18.89 5.59
CA GLN A 151 -24.68 19.34 4.41
C GLN A 151 -23.91 19.03 3.11
N HIS A 152 -22.58 19.20 3.12
CA HIS A 152 -21.73 18.83 2.00
C HIS A 152 -21.87 17.34 1.65
N TYR A 153 -21.80 16.46 2.64
CA TYR A 153 -22.01 15.02 2.42
C TYR A 153 -23.39 14.71 1.84
N GLN A 154 -24.44 15.37 2.34
CA GLN A 154 -25.81 15.19 1.84
C GLN A 154 -25.93 15.59 0.38
N VAL A 155 -25.43 16.78 0.03
CA VAL A 155 -25.46 17.29 -1.35
C VAL A 155 -24.64 16.40 -2.29
N LYS A 156 -23.46 15.95 -1.86
CA LYS A 156 -22.64 15.03 -2.65
C LYS A 156 -23.39 13.73 -2.94
N LEU A 157 -24.03 13.15 -1.94
CA LEU A 157 -24.84 11.95 -2.12
C LEU A 157 -26.05 12.17 -3.03
N GLU A 158 -26.73 13.30 -2.92
CA GLU A 158 -27.86 13.66 -3.80
C GLU A 158 -27.41 13.70 -5.26
N ILE A 159 -26.29 14.36 -5.54
CA ILE A 159 -25.69 14.43 -6.87
C ILE A 159 -25.31 13.04 -7.38
N MET A 160 -24.62 12.23 -6.55
CA MET A 160 -24.25 10.87 -6.94
C MET A 160 -25.48 10.01 -7.26
N ASN A 161 -26.54 10.10 -6.47
CA ASN A 161 -27.78 9.37 -6.71
C ASN A 161 -28.46 9.82 -8.01
N ALA A 162 -28.50 11.13 -8.29
CA ALA A 162 -29.06 11.66 -9.52
C ALA A 162 -28.30 11.17 -10.76
N ILE A 163 -26.97 11.18 -10.71
CA ILE A 163 -26.13 10.67 -11.80
C ILE A 163 -26.36 9.17 -12.01
N ILE A 164 -26.34 8.37 -10.93
CA ILE A 164 -26.61 6.92 -11.01
C ILE A 164 -27.96 6.65 -11.65
N ALA A 165 -29.01 7.36 -11.25
CA ALA A 165 -30.35 7.19 -11.80
C ALA A 165 -30.40 7.48 -13.31
N GLN A 166 -29.77 8.55 -13.76
CA GLN A 166 -29.68 8.88 -15.19
C GLN A 166 -28.93 7.82 -15.99
N LEU A 167 -27.80 7.33 -15.47
CA LEU A 167 -27.02 6.28 -16.13
C LEU A 167 -27.80 4.95 -16.21
N GLU A 168 -28.55 4.60 -15.17
CA GLU A 168 -29.41 3.42 -15.16
C GLU A 168 -30.56 3.55 -16.16
N GLU A 169 -31.18 4.72 -16.29
CA GLU A 169 -32.21 4.99 -17.28
C GLU A 169 -31.69 4.81 -18.72
N ILE A 170 -30.53 5.40 -19.03
CA ILE A 170 -29.87 5.27 -20.34
C ILE A 170 -29.57 3.79 -20.66
N LYS A 171 -29.07 3.04 -19.68
CA LYS A 171 -28.82 1.59 -19.82
C LYS A 171 -30.09 0.80 -20.10
N GLN A 172 -31.20 1.15 -19.46
CA GLN A 172 -32.48 0.48 -19.71
C GLN A 172 -33.01 0.78 -21.12
N ILE A 173 -32.95 2.03 -21.57
CA ILE A 173 -33.39 2.43 -22.91
C ILE A 173 -32.59 1.69 -23.99
N THR A 174 -31.26 1.73 -23.91
CA THR A 174 -30.37 1.01 -24.86
C THR A 174 -30.62 -0.49 -24.89
N SER A 175 -30.88 -1.11 -23.73
CA SER A 175 -31.20 -2.55 -23.67
C SER A 175 -32.55 -2.93 -24.31
N LYS A 176 -33.53 -2.01 -24.29
CA LYS A 176 -34.86 -2.22 -24.91
C LYS A 176 -34.77 -2.06 -26.43
N THR A 177 -34.07 -1.04 -26.93
CA THR A 177 -33.88 -0.82 -28.37
C THR A 177 -33.22 -2.03 -29.04
N ASN A 178 -32.14 -2.56 -28.46
CA ASN A 178 -31.46 -3.75 -28.98
C ASN A 178 -32.33 -5.02 -29.03
N LYS A 179 -33.38 -5.11 -28.19
CA LYS A 179 -34.31 -6.26 -28.20
C LYS A 179 -35.39 -6.14 -29.28
N HIS A 180 -35.70 -4.94 -29.74
CA HIS A 180 -36.71 -4.73 -30.80
C HIS A 180 -36.13 -4.98 -32.19
N GLU A 181 -34.87 -4.63 -32.44
CA GLU A 181 -34.21 -4.88 -33.73
C GLU A 181 -33.90 -6.38 -33.97
N GLY A 182 -33.70 -7.17 -32.91
CA GLY A 182 -33.46 -8.62 -33.02
C GLY A 182 -34.71 -9.49 -33.23
N LYS A 183 -35.90 -8.89 -33.37
CA LYS A 183 -37.18 -9.61 -33.56
C LYS A 183 -37.80 -9.41 -34.95
N GLU A 184 -37.18 -8.65 -35.84
CA GLU A 184 -37.65 -8.41 -37.22
C GLU A 184 -36.86 -9.17 -38.29
N ILE A 185 -36.17 -10.26 -37.94
CA ILE A 185 -35.51 -11.16 -38.92
C ILE A 185 -36.10 -12.57 -38.82
#